data_AF-T1EN62-F1
#
_entry.id   AF-T1EN62-F1
#
_cell.length_a   1.000
_cell.length_b   1.000
_cell.length_c   1.000
_cell.angle_alpha   90.00
_cell.angle_beta   90.00
_cell.angle_gamma   90.00
#
_symmetry.space_group_name_H-M   'P 1'
#
loop_
_entity.id
_entity.type
_entity.pdbx_description
1 polymer ?
#
loop_
_entity_poly.entity_id
_entity_poly.type
_entity_poly.pdbx_seq_one_letter_code
_entity_poly.pdbx_strand_id
1 'polypeptide(L)'
;MNLKKIESEVAPKRLNFVSLSQNDEIKVKYNVEVLNRCQLLTKDVYKLKYEIFKDALKESAKNVIPVKKTRKEAKEKWLNDKCEIIEKIKNGNTNAMYKNIKEITGNRACAISGCIKAKSGEVILKKEKVLKRWTEFINDLFDDIRGVKPPIKKKRRRTKDA
;
A
#
# COMPACT_ATOMS: atom_id res chain seq x y z
N MET A 1 68.64 -4.18 13.74
CA MET A 1 67.97 -2.91 13.39
C MET A 1 67.04 -2.54 14.54
N ASN A 2 67.27 -1.42 15.21
CA ASN A 2 66.43 -0.95 16.31
C ASN A 2 65.42 0.07 15.78
N LEU A 3 64.12 -0.19 15.97
CA LEU A 3 63.04 0.72 15.60
C LEU A 3 62.96 1.84 16.65
N LYS A 4 63.15 3.09 16.22
CA LYS A 4 62.95 4.27 17.07
C LYS A 4 61.45 4.47 17.32
N LYS A 5 61.09 4.72 18.58
CA LYS A 5 59.73 4.98 19.04
C LYS A 5 59.25 6.32 18.45
N ILE A 6 58.15 6.31 17.69
CA ILE A 6 57.51 7.53 17.18
C ILE A 6 56.80 8.17 18.38
N GLU A 7 57.12 9.43 18.68
CA GLU A 7 56.37 10.22 19.65
C GLU A 7 54.93 10.38 19.14
N SER A 8 53.97 9.76 19.82
CA SER A 8 52.56 9.91 19.52
C SER A 8 52.11 11.29 19.96
N GLU A 9 51.58 12.10 19.04
CA GLU A 9 50.92 13.36 19.39
C GLU A 9 49.82 13.10 20.44
N VAL A 10 49.87 13.87 21.52
CA VAL A 10 48.93 13.79 22.63
C VAL A 10 47.53 14.02 22.08
N ALA A 11 46.64 13.05 22.26
CA ALA A 11 45.25 13.15 21.84
C ALA A 11 44.63 14.46 22.36
N PRO A 12 43.92 15.23 21.51
CA PRO A 12 43.36 16.51 21.91
C PRO A 12 42.46 16.30 23.12
N LYS A 13 42.68 17.11 24.17
CA LYS A 13 41.93 17.02 25.43
C LYS A 13 40.45 17.12 25.12
N ARG A 14 39.65 16.19 25.68
CA ARG A 14 38.19 16.23 25.60
C ARG A 14 37.70 17.59 26.07
N LEU A 15 36.99 18.31 25.20
CA LEU A 15 36.42 19.61 25.52
C LEU A 15 35.43 19.48 26.69
N ASN A 16 35.54 20.38 27.67
CA ASN A 16 34.64 20.41 28.81
C ASN A 16 33.31 21.07 28.41
N PHE A 17 32.26 20.25 28.32
CA PHE A 17 30.92 20.67 27.93
C PHE A 17 30.34 21.76 28.85
N VAL A 18 30.63 21.71 30.16
CA VAL A 18 30.10 22.66 31.14
C VAL A 18 30.69 24.06 30.91
N SER A 19 32.00 24.15 30.67
CA SER A 19 32.68 25.42 30.39
C SER A 19 32.24 26.04 29.07
N LEU A 20 31.96 25.23 28.05
CA LEU A 20 31.45 25.71 26.76
C LEU A 20 29.99 26.17 26.86
N SER A 21 29.16 25.51 27.67
CA SER A 21 27.75 25.88 27.87
C SER A 21 27.56 27.20 28.61
N GLN A 22 28.54 27.63 29.40
CA GLN A 22 28.52 28.88 30.16
C GLN A 22 29.13 30.06 29.39
N ASN A 23 29.69 29.83 28.20
CA ASN A 23 30.27 30.88 27.39
C ASN A 23 29.19 31.59 26.56
N ASP A 24 28.83 32.79 26.98
CA ASP A 24 27.81 33.60 26.32
C ASP A 24 28.14 33.95 24.87
N GLU A 25 29.42 34.11 24.52
CA GLU A 25 29.86 34.42 23.16
C GLU A 25 29.61 33.24 22.20
N ILE A 26 29.87 32.02 22.66
CA ILE A 26 29.60 30.78 21.91
C ILE A 26 28.09 30.63 21.70
N LYS A 27 27.30 30.92 22.75
CA LYS A 27 25.84 30.84 22.70
C LYS A 27 25.26 31.84 21.70
N VAL A 28 25.78 33.08 21.68
CA VAL A 28 25.36 34.11 20.72
C VAL A 28 25.73 33.71 19.29
N LYS A 29 26.97 33.25 19.05
CA LYS A 29 27.40 32.80 17.71
C LYS A 29 26.55 31.64 17.20
N TYR A 30 26.30 30.65 18.05
CA TYR A 30 25.45 29.51 17.73
C TYR A 30 24.01 29.95 17.41
N ASN A 31 23.43 30.84 18.22
CA ASN A 31 22.08 31.34 18.00
C ASN A 31 21.95 32.11 16.69
N VAL A 32 22.92 32.96 16.35
CA VAL A 32 22.95 33.69 15.06
C VAL A 32 23.04 32.72 13.89
N GLU A 33 23.92 31.72 13.97
CA GLU A 33 24.06 30.73 12.89
C GLU A 33 22.80 29.88 12.70
N VAL A 34 22.18 29.44 13.79
CA VAL A 34 20.91 28.69 13.77
C VAL A 34 19.78 29.55 13.19
N LEU A 35 19.67 30.81 13.61
CA LEU A 35 18.66 31.74 13.10
C LEU A 35 18.86 31.99 11.59
N ASN A 36 20.10 32.20 11.14
CA ASN A 36 20.41 32.37 9.72
C ASN A 36 20.04 31.12 8.91
N ARG A 37 20.30 29.91 9.42
CA ARG A 37 19.89 28.65 8.77
C ARG A 37 18.38 28.48 8.73
N CYS A 38 17.68 28.84 9.80
CA CYS A 38 16.21 28.78 9.85
C CYS A 38 15.55 29.80 8.91
N GLN A 39 16.16 30.96 8.69
CA GLN A 39 15.68 31.95 7.73
C GLN A 39 15.81 31.49 6.27
N LEU A 40 16.82 30.69 5.93
CA LEU A 40 16.98 30.08 4.60
C LEU A 40 15.97 28.96 4.32
N LEU A 41 15.31 28.44 5.35
CA LEU A 41 14.24 27.45 5.26
C LEU A 41 12.89 28.14 5.08
N THR A 42 12.78 28.99 4.06
CA THR A 42 11.51 29.62 3.68
C THR A 42 10.51 28.58 3.19
N LYS A 43 9.21 28.84 3.40
CA LYS A 43 8.10 27.96 2.96
C LYS A 43 8.19 27.62 1.46
N ASP A 44 8.79 28.50 0.67
CA ASP A 44 8.96 28.33 -0.77
C ASP A 44 9.94 27.20 -1.12
N VAL A 45 11.00 27.01 -0.34
CA VAL A 45 11.95 25.90 -0.54
C VAL A 45 11.29 24.55 -0.26
N TYR A 46 10.43 24.47 0.77
CA TYR A 46 9.67 23.25 1.06
C TYR A 46 8.63 22.96 -0.01
N LYS A 47 7.93 23.99 -0.49
CA LYS A 47 6.97 23.87 -1.58
C LYS A 47 7.66 23.39 -2.87
N LEU A 48 8.83 23.93 -3.18
CA LEU A 48 9.62 23.51 -4.33
C LEU A 48 10.08 22.05 -4.21
N LYS A 49 10.61 21.64 -3.04
CA LYS A 49 11.00 20.24 -2.80
C LYS A 49 9.83 19.28 -2.93
N TYR A 50 8.65 19.67 -2.43
CA TYR A 50 7.43 18.87 -2.54
C TYR A 50 6.99 18.69 -4.01
N GLU A 51 6.99 19.77 -4.81
CA GLU A 51 6.62 19.65 -6.23
C GLU A 51 7.63 18.82 -7.03
N ILE A 52 8.93 18.99 -6.78
CA ILE A 52 9.98 18.15 -7.41
C ILE A 52 9.75 16.67 -7.08
N PHE A 53 9.53 16.35 -5.80
CA PHE A 53 9.27 14.98 -5.37
C PHE A 53 8.00 14.41 -5.99
N LYS A 54 6.92 15.20 -6.02
CA LYS A 54 5.63 14.82 -6.60
C LYS A 54 5.73 14.53 -8.10
N ASP A 55 6.52 15.31 -8.83
CA ASP A 55 6.71 15.11 -10.27
C ASP A 55 7.59 13.90 -10.55
N ALA A 56 8.65 13.67 -9.78
CA ALA A 56 9.44 12.44 -9.86
C ALA A 56 8.57 11.19 -9.59
N LEU A 57 7.67 11.26 -8.60
CA LEU A 57 6.73 10.19 -8.30
C LEU A 57 5.76 9.94 -9.47
N LYS A 58 5.16 10.99 -10.04
CA LYS A 58 4.28 10.85 -11.21
C LYS A 58 5.01 10.22 -12.39
N GLU A 59 6.25 10.65 -12.66
CA GLU A 59 7.03 10.15 -13.78
C GLU A 59 7.39 8.68 -13.61
N SER A 60 7.86 8.29 -12.43
CA SER A 60 8.11 6.88 -12.10
C SER A 60 6.84 6.03 -12.23
N ALA A 61 5.68 6.55 -11.81
CA ALA A 61 4.41 5.85 -11.87
C ALA A 61 3.91 5.62 -13.31
N LYS A 62 4.20 6.52 -14.27
CA LYS A 62 3.86 6.31 -15.69
C LYS A 62 4.58 5.08 -16.27
N ASN A 63 5.81 4.84 -15.84
CA ASN A 63 6.62 3.72 -16.33
C ASN A 63 6.22 2.38 -15.69
N VAL A 64 5.77 2.40 -14.43
CA VAL A 64 5.42 1.18 -13.68
C VAL A 64 3.94 0.80 -13.85
N ILE A 65 3.05 1.79 -13.94
CA ILE A 65 1.60 1.57 -14.04
C ILE A 65 1.22 1.73 -15.51
N PRO A 66 0.93 0.64 -16.25
CA PRO A 66 0.44 0.77 -17.61
C PRO A 66 -0.78 1.69 -17.64
N VAL A 67 -0.63 2.80 -18.37
CA VAL A 67 -1.64 3.86 -18.50
C VAL A 67 -2.99 3.22 -18.81
N LYS A 68 -4.07 3.65 -18.13
CA LYS A 68 -5.41 3.04 -18.26
C LYS A 68 -5.84 2.80 -19.72
N LYS A 69 -5.37 3.64 -20.66
CA LYS A 69 -5.59 3.53 -22.10
C LYS A 69 -4.97 2.25 -22.69
N THR A 70 -3.70 1.96 -22.42
CA THR A 70 -3.01 0.77 -22.95
C THR A 70 -3.61 -0.52 -22.39
N ARG A 71 -4.12 -0.51 -21.16
CA ARG A 71 -4.86 -1.66 -20.60
C ARG A 71 -6.17 -1.92 -21.35
N LYS A 72 -6.91 -0.88 -21.72
CA LYS A 72 -8.17 -1.03 -22.49
C LYS A 72 -7.88 -1.60 -23.87
N GLU A 73 -6.91 -1.03 -24.57
CA GLU A 73 -6.47 -1.47 -25.90
C GLU A 73 -5.93 -2.91 -25.88
N ALA A 74 -5.12 -3.27 -24.88
CA ALA A 74 -4.64 -4.63 -24.71
C ALA A 74 -5.77 -5.63 -24.44
N LYS A 75 -6.77 -5.23 -23.63
CA LYS A 75 -7.95 -6.06 -23.36
C LYS A 75 -8.82 -6.23 -24.61
N GLU A 76 -9.02 -5.15 -25.36
CA GLU A 76 -9.79 -5.16 -26.60
C GLU A 76 -9.13 -6.02 -27.66
N LYS A 77 -7.81 -5.86 -27.85
CA LYS A 77 -7.03 -6.73 -28.73
C LYS A 77 -7.16 -8.20 -28.34
N TRP A 78 -6.98 -8.52 -27.06
CA TRP A 78 -7.11 -9.89 -26.56
C TRP A 78 -8.52 -10.47 -26.80
N LEU A 79 -9.57 -9.67 -26.63
CA LEU A 79 -10.95 -10.10 -26.91
C LEU A 79 -11.16 -10.34 -28.41
N ASN A 80 -10.68 -9.45 -29.27
CA ASN A 80 -10.79 -9.59 -30.72
C ASN A 80 -10.05 -10.84 -31.21
N ASP A 81 -8.82 -11.07 -30.76
CA ASP A 81 -8.04 -12.27 -31.09
C ASP A 81 -8.81 -13.56 -30.72
N LYS A 82 -9.47 -13.55 -29.54
CA LYS A 82 -10.29 -14.67 -29.08
C LYS A 82 -11.56 -14.85 -29.91
N CYS A 83 -12.21 -13.78 -30.34
CA CYS A 83 -13.36 -13.83 -31.25
C CYS A 83 -12.98 -14.43 -32.60
N GLU A 84 -11.87 -14.01 -33.20
CA GLU A 84 -11.38 -14.58 -34.46
C GLU A 84 -11.13 -16.09 -34.38
N ILE A 85 -10.55 -16.55 -33.27
CA ILE A 85 -10.32 -17.98 -33.02
C ILE A 85 -11.66 -18.73 -32.98
N ILE A 86 -12.68 -18.17 -32.32
CA ILE A 86 -14.01 -18.76 -32.24
C ILE A 86 -14.67 -18.83 -33.61
N GLU A 87 -14.57 -17.78 -34.42
CA GLU A 87 -15.13 -17.74 -35.78
C GLU A 87 -14.50 -18.80 -36.68
N LYS A 88 -13.18 -19.00 -36.59
CA LYS A 88 -12.46 -20.04 -37.34
C LYS A 88 -12.87 -21.45 -36.95
N ILE A 89 -13.14 -21.69 -35.66
CA ILE A 89 -13.48 -23.03 -35.13
C ILE A 89 -14.98 -23.35 -35.28
N LYS A 90 -15.84 -22.33 -35.45
CA LYS A 90 -17.30 -22.43 -35.52
C LYS A 90 -17.80 -23.53 -36.48
N ASN A 91 -17.15 -23.68 -37.63
CA ASN A 91 -17.62 -24.59 -38.68
C ASN A 91 -17.04 -26.01 -38.58
N GLY A 92 -16.05 -26.25 -37.71
CA GLY A 92 -15.33 -27.53 -37.64
C GLY A 92 -15.42 -28.26 -36.30
N ASN A 93 -15.57 -27.55 -35.18
CA ASN A 93 -15.60 -28.17 -33.86
C ASN A 93 -16.44 -27.37 -32.87
N THR A 94 -17.73 -27.68 -32.81
CA THR A 94 -18.71 -27.03 -31.94
C THR A 94 -18.35 -27.15 -30.45
N ASN A 95 -17.82 -28.30 -30.01
CA ASN A 95 -17.38 -28.50 -28.63
C ASN A 95 -16.20 -27.58 -28.24
N ALA A 96 -15.21 -27.44 -29.13
CA ALA A 96 -14.10 -26.52 -28.92
C ALA A 96 -14.56 -25.06 -28.94
N MET A 97 -15.51 -24.70 -29.81
CA MET A 97 -16.15 -23.37 -29.82
C MET A 97 -16.83 -23.06 -28.48
N TYR A 98 -17.68 -23.96 -27.97
CA TYR A 98 -18.34 -23.79 -26.68
C TYR A 98 -17.36 -23.66 -25.50
N LYS A 99 -16.26 -24.42 -25.51
CA LYS A 99 -15.21 -24.33 -24.49
C LYS A 99 -14.54 -22.94 -24.47
N ASN A 100 -14.21 -22.39 -25.65
CA ASN A 100 -13.61 -21.06 -25.77
C ASN A 100 -14.58 -19.96 -25.34
N ILE A 101 -15.86 -20.05 -25.73
CA ILE A 101 -16.90 -19.11 -25.29
C ILE A 101 -17.02 -19.12 -23.76
N LYS A 102 -17.03 -20.30 -23.15
CA LYS A 102 -17.10 -20.45 -21.69
C LYS A 102 -15.87 -19.88 -20.98
N GLU A 103 -14.69 -20.01 -21.56
CA GLU A 103 -13.45 -19.43 -21.02
C GLU A 103 -13.48 -17.90 -21.04
N ILE A 104 -13.93 -17.28 -22.13
CA ILE A 104 -14.02 -15.81 -22.26
C ILE A 104 -15.12 -15.23 -21.36
N THR A 105 -16.27 -15.87 -21.32
CA THR A 105 -17.43 -15.37 -20.56
C THR A 105 -17.32 -15.66 -19.07
N GLY A 106 -16.54 -16.68 -18.71
CA GLY A 106 -16.33 -17.18 -17.36
C GLY A 106 -17.60 -17.76 -16.75
N ASN A 107 -17.46 -18.67 -15.78
CA ASN A 107 -18.54 -18.89 -14.82
C ASN A 107 -18.60 -17.67 -13.92
N ARG A 108 -19.33 -16.64 -14.35
CA ARG A 108 -19.77 -15.56 -13.46
C ARG A 108 -20.80 -16.16 -12.50
N ALA A 109 -20.33 -16.90 -11.51
CA ALA A 109 -20.91 -16.70 -10.20
C ALA A 109 -20.66 -15.22 -9.94
N CYS A 110 -21.69 -14.39 -10.13
CA CYS A 110 -21.70 -13.07 -9.55
C CYS A 110 -21.37 -13.33 -8.08
N ALA A 111 -20.13 -13.10 -7.67
CA ALA A 111 -19.75 -13.33 -6.31
C ALA A 111 -20.58 -12.30 -5.57
N ILE A 112 -21.62 -12.78 -4.90
CA ILE A 112 -22.48 -12.06 -3.97
C ILE A 112 -21.62 -11.59 -2.76
N SER A 113 -20.32 -11.37 -2.93
CA SER A 113 -19.35 -10.97 -1.91
C SER A 113 -19.45 -9.49 -1.57
N GLY A 114 -20.26 -8.72 -2.29
CA GLY A 114 -20.53 -7.30 -2.02
C GLY A 114 -21.96 -7.00 -1.55
N CYS A 115 -22.84 -8.00 -1.42
CA CYS A 115 -24.23 -7.73 -1.04
C CYS A 115 -24.37 -7.72 0.49
N ILE A 116 -24.97 -6.67 1.03
CA ILE A 116 -25.31 -6.60 2.44
C ILE A 116 -26.66 -7.29 2.62
N LYS A 117 -26.72 -8.28 3.50
CA LYS A 117 -27.94 -9.02 3.81
C LYS A 117 -28.57 -8.52 5.10
N ALA A 118 -29.91 -8.48 5.11
CA ALA A 118 -30.70 -8.30 6.32
C ALA A 118 -30.48 -9.49 7.27
N LYS A 119 -30.88 -9.34 8.55
CA LYS A 119 -30.88 -10.45 9.52
C LYS A 119 -31.75 -11.63 9.06
N SER A 120 -32.78 -11.38 8.26
CA SER A 120 -33.65 -12.38 7.63
C SER A 120 -33.03 -13.11 6.43
N GLY A 121 -31.84 -12.70 5.97
CA GLY A 121 -31.18 -13.25 4.79
C GLY A 121 -31.55 -12.59 3.46
N GLU A 122 -32.49 -11.64 3.45
CA GLU A 122 -32.85 -10.86 2.25
C GLU A 122 -31.70 -9.93 1.82
N VAL A 123 -31.46 -9.83 0.51
CA VAL A 123 -30.40 -8.97 -0.05
C VAL A 123 -30.87 -7.52 -0.08
N ILE A 124 -30.14 -6.64 0.62
CA ILE A 124 -30.46 -5.22 0.70
C ILE A 124 -29.79 -4.47 -0.45
N LEU A 125 -30.62 -3.89 -1.33
CA LEU A 125 -30.16 -3.07 -2.47
C LEU A 125 -30.33 -1.56 -2.24
N LYS A 126 -31.25 -1.14 -1.35
CA LYS A 126 -31.53 0.28 -1.07
C LYS A 126 -30.51 0.86 -0.08
N LYS A 127 -29.93 2.01 -0.41
CA LYS A 127 -28.89 2.70 0.39
C LYS A 127 -29.33 3.01 1.84
N GLU A 128 -30.57 3.42 2.04
CA GLU A 128 -31.13 3.72 3.37
C GLU A 128 -31.19 2.47 4.26
N LYS A 129 -31.61 1.34 3.70
CA LYS A 129 -31.68 0.06 4.40
C LYS A 129 -30.27 -0.47 4.72
N VAL A 130 -29.29 -0.19 3.87
CA VAL A 130 -27.88 -0.50 4.13
C VAL A 130 -27.37 0.27 5.36
N LEU A 131 -27.65 1.57 5.43
CA LEU A 131 -27.25 2.38 6.59
C LEU A 131 -27.88 1.87 7.89
N LYS A 132 -29.19 1.57 7.87
CA LYS A 132 -29.87 0.94 9.02
C LYS A 132 -29.20 -0.37 9.43
N ARG A 133 -28.89 -1.25 8.45
CA ARG A 133 -28.23 -2.53 8.72
C ARG A 133 -26.83 -2.39 9.31
N TRP A 134 -26.08 -1.36 8.92
CA TRP A 134 -24.79 -1.01 9.52
C TRP A 134 -24.96 -0.51 10.96
N THR A 135 -25.92 0.38 11.22
CA THR A 135 -26.21 0.86 12.58
C THR A 135 -26.61 -0.30 13.50
N GLU A 136 -27.49 -1.19 13.05
CA GLU A 136 -27.85 -2.41 13.78
C GLU A 136 -26.64 -3.31 14.06
N PHE A 137 -25.78 -3.50 13.06
CA PHE A 137 -24.56 -4.31 13.21
C PHE A 137 -23.59 -3.72 14.25
N ILE A 138 -23.41 -2.40 14.23
CA ILE A 138 -22.52 -1.70 15.15
C ILE A 138 -23.07 -1.77 16.57
N ASN A 139 -24.38 -1.54 16.77
CA ASN A 139 -24.99 -1.68 18.09
C ASN A 139 -24.86 -3.11 18.62
N ASP A 140 -25.19 -4.13 17.80
CA ASP A 140 -25.00 -5.54 18.16
C ASP A 140 -23.54 -5.87 18.53
N LEU A 141 -22.55 -5.15 17.98
CA LEU A 141 -21.11 -5.36 18.24
C LEU A 141 -20.64 -4.69 19.53
N PHE A 142 -21.23 -3.56 19.93
CA PHE A 142 -20.83 -2.84 21.14
C PHE A 142 -21.66 -3.26 22.37
N ASP A 143 -22.90 -3.73 22.15
CA ASP A 143 -23.69 -4.46 23.15
C ASP A 143 -23.18 -5.91 23.32
N ASP A 144 -22.17 -6.30 22.53
CA ASP A 144 -21.52 -7.60 22.59
C ASP A 144 -20.58 -7.73 23.80
N ILE A 145 -21.17 -7.99 24.96
CA ILE A 145 -20.49 -8.38 26.20
C ILE A 145 -20.01 -9.85 26.15
N ARG A 146 -19.75 -10.43 24.97
CA ARG A 146 -19.15 -11.77 24.83
C ARG A 146 -17.80 -11.78 25.56
N GLY A 147 -17.81 -12.23 26.82
CA GLY A 147 -16.66 -12.46 27.66
C GLY A 147 -15.64 -13.40 27.02
N VAL A 148 -14.46 -13.47 27.66
CA VAL A 148 -13.21 -14.14 27.22
C VAL A 148 -13.40 -15.13 26.07
N LYS A 149 -12.76 -14.79 24.94
CA LYS A 149 -12.65 -15.60 23.73
C LYS A 149 -12.41 -17.08 24.08
N PRO A 150 -13.32 -18.01 23.69
CA PRO A 150 -13.12 -19.42 23.97
C PRO A 150 -11.83 -19.93 23.32
N PRO A 151 -11.11 -20.86 23.96
CA PRO A 151 -9.82 -21.34 23.48
C PRO A 151 -9.97 -21.97 22.09
N ILE A 152 -9.17 -21.47 21.16
CA ILE A 152 -9.14 -21.93 19.77
C ILE A 152 -8.68 -23.39 19.75
N LYS A 153 -9.61 -24.32 19.50
CA LYS A 153 -9.26 -25.72 19.24
C LYS A 153 -8.52 -25.78 17.89
N LYS A 154 -7.20 -25.95 17.94
CA LYS A 154 -6.38 -26.23 16.75
C LYS A 154 -6.91 -27.51 16.10
N LYS A 155 -7.50 -27.42 14.90
CA LYS A 155 -7.84 -28.59 14.10
C LYS A 155 -6.53 -29.34 13.79
N ARG A 156 -6.42 -30.59 14.25
CA ARG A 156 -5.36 -31.52 13.85
C ARG A 156 -5.36 -31.59 12.32
N ARG A 157 -4.24 -31.21 11.70
CA ARG A 157 -3.99 -31.49 10.28
C ARG A 157 -4.05 -33.00 10.13
N ARG A 158 -4.92 -33.51 9.26
CA ARG A 158 -4.88 -34.92 8.86
C ARG A 158 -3.52 -35.15 8.20
N THR A 159 -2.70 -35.99 8.80
CA THR A 159 -1.58 -36.62 8.10
C THR A 159 -2.19 -37.46 6.97
N LYS A 160 -1.70 -37.26 5.75
CA LYS A 160 -1.89 -38.23 4.67
C LYS A 160 -0.87 -39.32 4.94
N ASP A 161 -1.33 -40.45 5.42
CA ASP A 161 -0.56 -41.68 5.47
C ASP A 161 -0.93 -42.53 4.25
N ALA A 162 0.12 -43.13 3.66
CA ALA A 162 0.19 -44.10 2.58
C ALA A 162 -0.16 -43.62 1.16
#